data_AF-A0AAU2KIY4-F1
#
_entry.id   AF-A0AAU2KIY4-F1
#
_cell.length_a   1.000
_cell.length_b   1.000
_cell.length_c   1.000
_cell.angle_alpha   90.00
_cell.angle_beta   90.00
_cell.angle_gamma   90.00
#
_symmetry.space_group_name_H-M   'P 1'
#
loop_
_entity.id
_entity.type
_entity.pdbx_description
1 polymer ?
#
loop_
_entity_poly.entity_id
_entity_poly.type
_entity_poly.pdbx_seq_one_letter_code
_entity_poly.pdbx_strand_id
1 'polypeptide(L)'
;MSSLRRPVAAAAAVLTAAALGATALAVPATAAPAVPPMKIVGGTLDWGVLASYRAYVTGMAKGSITVADGAKQNEDGSLRFGEPTGQYEPAAGHVVKAAFKGSVTFSSPAPPAGHGFEVKLSDFRIDTGTKKLTADVIKGGATAEDVPLATVAFGGQSMDKLATRLTKETADALGSASYENKAGDPLTAKLEFEKPAPSPSSPAPTGPAPTKPVPAPTGTAPTKQPTAPADGAQKILSAKLTWGVKESFRRYVLGAGSVTPAGGAARNGELFDFAFGTGELDAGKQTLNASFEGSLRFQYAAHGIDMTFGNVRVAATGRTGILYADVKNAAGTKAAVPFATLDLSKSDYRTNGGVLALRSIPAAFTAEGAASFANDTTGSLYKAGDAIDPLTLSVAVDKDATLPVTGTGGTGGTGLTAATVGGSLAATGAEIPATALLGASGAAVAAGAGAVYLARRRRTDLR
;
A
#
# COMPACT_ATOMS: atom_id res chain seq x y z
N MET A 1 -55.17 -24.38 63.74
CA MET A 1 -55.09 -24.04 62.29
C MET A 1 -53.92 -24.87 61.77
N SER A 2 -54.09 -25.98 61.06
CA SER A 2 -55.06 -26.31 59.99
C SER A 2 -54.85 -25.42 58.75
N SER A 3 -54.71 -25.91 57.51
CA SER A 3 -54.57 -27.28 56.92
C SER A 3 -54.23 -27.12 55.41
N LEU A 4 -54.14 -28.10 54.47
CA LEU A 4 -54.59 -29.50 54.33
C LEU A 4 -53.61 -30.35 53.46
N ARG A 5 -53.63 -31.68 53.66
CA ARG A 5 -53.61 -32.79 52.67
C ARG A 5 -52.51 -32.93 51.57
N ARG A 6 -51.79 -34.06 51.65
CA ARG A 6 -51.36 -34.96 50.52
C ARG A 6 -52.59 -35.38 49.65
N PRO A 7 -52.50 -35.83 48.36
CA PRO A 7 -51.63 -36.97 47.95
C PRO A 7 -51.21 -37.14 46.44
N VAL A 8 -50.48 -38.23 46.18
CA VAL A 8 -50.49 -39.13 44.97
C VAL A 8 -50.11 -38.59 43.56
N ALA A 9 -48.92 -39.05 43.12
CA ALA A 9 -48.50 -39.68 41.85
C ALA A 9 -49.09 -39.36 40.44
N ALA A 10 -48.19 -39.53 39.44
CA ALA A 10 -48.43 -39.93 38.04
C ALA A 10 -49.16 -38.92 37.10
N ALA A 11 -49.15 -39.08 35.77
CA ALA A 11 -48.08 -39.49 34.84
C ALA A 11 -48.50 -39.17 33.38
N ALA A 12 -47.56 -38.69 32.55
CA ALA A 12 -47.50 -38.75 31.07
C ALA A 12 -48.66 -38.19 30.18
N ALA A 13 -48.26 -37.80 28.94
CA ALA A 13 -49.06 -37.80 27.70
C ALA A 13 -50.21 -36.76 27.52
N VAL A 14 -50.60 -36.31 26.30
CA VAL A 14 -50.01 -36.38 24.92
C VAL A 14 -50.76 -35.41 23.95
N LEU A 15 -50.25 -35.18 22.73
CA LEU A 15 -50.79 -34.36 21.59
C LEU A 15 -50.83 -32.81 21.77
N THR A 16 -50.91 -31.96 20.72
CA THR A 16 -50.21 -31.87 19.40
C THR A 16 -50.60 -30.55 18.71
N ALA A 17 -49.63 -29.81 18.15
CA ALA A 17 -49.82 -28.86 17.05
C ALA A 17 -48.46 -28.61 16.34
N ALA A 18 -48.47 -28.32 15.04
CA ALA A 18 -47.24 -28.25 14.23
C ALA A 18 -46.95 -26.85 13.65
N ALA A 19 -45.67 -26.54 13.47
CA ALA A 19 -45.18 -25.48 12.59
C ALA A 19 -43.87 -25.95 11.93
N LEU A 20 -43.67 -25.63 10.65
CA LEU A 20 -42.57 -26.15 9.83
C LEU A 20 -41.27 -25.38 10.09
N GLY A 21 -40.25 -26.06 10.61
CA GLY A 21 -38.89 -25.51 10.76
C GLY A 21 -38.13 -25.55 9.43
N ALA A 22 -37.88 -24.39 8.83
CA ALA A 22 -37.06 -24.29 7.61
C ALA A 22 -35.56 -24.46 7.95
N THR A 23 -35.01 -25.64 7.67
CA THR A 23 -33.60 -25.95 7.84
C THR A 23 -32.74 -25.29 6.76
N ALA A 24 -32.33 -24.04 6.99
CA ALA A 24 -31.30 -23.40 6.19
C ALA A 24 -29.98 -24.18 6.33
N LEU A 25 -29.53 -24.81 5.24
CA LEU A 25 -28.24 -25.49 5.16
C LEU A 25 -27.11 -24.46 5.19
N ALA A 26 -26.65 -24.14 6.39
CA ALA A 26 -25.44 -23.36 6.62
C ALA A 26 -24.20 -24.17 6.19
N VAL A 27 -23.90 -24.15 4.89
CA VAL A 27 -22.62 -24.62 4.36
C VAL A 27 -21.52 -23.83 5.06
N PRO A 28 -20.55 -24.47 5.73
CA PRO A 28 -19.46 -23.75 6.37
C PRO A 28 -18.65 -23.03 5.30
N ALA A 29 -18.62 -21.70 5.37
CA ALA A 29 -17.81 -20.88 4.49
C ALA A 29 -16.33 -21.20 4.77
N THR A 30 -15.73 -22.00 3.89
CA THR A 30 -14.30 -22.30 3.93
C THR A 30 -13.54 -21.00 3.71
N ALA A 31 -12.93 -20.48 4.78
CA ALA A 31 -12.13 -19.27 4.71
C ALA A 31 -11.06 -19.44 3.63
N ALA A 32 -10.96 -18.47 2.71
CA ALA A 32 -9.90 -18.47 1.71
C ALA A 32 -8.54 -18.54 2.42
N PRO A 33 -7.61 -19.39 1.97
CA PRO A 33 -6.34 -19.59 2.66
C PRO A 33 -5.58 -18.26 2.75
N ALA A 34 -5.29 -17.84 3.99
CA ALA A 34 -4.55 -16.61 4.23
C ALA A 34 -3.17 -16.69 3.57
N VAL A 35 -2.80 -15.66 2.81
CA VAL A 35 -1.48 -15.58 2.18
C VAL A 35 -0.43 -15.55 3.30
N PRO A 36 0.49 -16.54 3.37
CA PRO A 36 1.46 -16.61 4.46
C PRO A 36 2.46 -15.45 4.38
N PRO A 37 3.12 -15.09 5.50
CA PRO A 37 4.23 -14.15 5.46
C PRO A 37 5.36 -14.70 4.59
N MET A 38 5.94 -13.84 3.75
CA MET A 38 7.07 -14.19 2.89
C MET A 38 8.36 -13.76 3.60
N LYS A 39 9.22 -14.71 3.94
CA LYS A 39 10.51 -14.41 4.60
C LYS A 39 11.41 -13.61 3.69
N ILE A 40 12.26 -12.77 4.28
CA ILE A 40 13.39 -12.16 3.60
C ILE A 40 14.53 -13.19 3.54
N VAL A 41 15.19 -13.30 2.39
CA VAL A 41 16.30 -14.25 2.13
C VAL A 41 17.59 -13.57 1.65
N GLY A 42 17.52 -12.28 1.31
CA GLY A 42 18.66 -11.51 0.81
C GLY A 42 18.33 -10.02 0.73
N GLY A 43 19.35 -9.19 0.50
CA GLY A 43 19.19 -7.74 0.35
C GLY A 43 20.22 -6.88 1.07
N THR A 44 19.98 -5.57 1.05
CA THR A 44 20.84 -4.53 1.63
C THR A 44 20.03 -3.30 2.08
N LEU A 45 20.54 -2.58 3.08
CA LEU A 45 20.08 -1.25 3.48
C LEU A 45 21.24 -0.24 3.31
N ASP A 46 21.03 0.79 2.51
CA ASP A 46 21.93 1.93 2.32
C ASP A 46 21.36 3.15 3.05
N TRP A 47 22.08 3.67 4.06
CA TRP A 47 21.73 4.92 4.74
C TRP A 47 22.97 5.58 5.37
N GLY A 48 23.09 6.90 5.23
CA GLY A 48 24.26 7.65 5.71
C GLY A 48 24.15 8.29 7.10
N VAL A 49 23.02 8.12 7.80
CA VAL A 49 22.58 8.98 8.92
C VAL A 49 22.38 10.43 8.46
N LEU A 50 23.47 11.20 8.37
CA LEU A 50 23.49 12.59 7.91
C LEU A 50 24.88 12.99 7.39
N ALA A 51 24.97 13.45 6.14
CA ALA A 51 26.23 13.78 5.47
C ALA A 51 27.05 14.85 6.21
N SER A 52 26.40 15.88 6.75
CA SER A 52 27.08 16.92 7.53
C SER A 52 27.58 16.42 8.90
N TYR A 53 26.96 15.39 9.48
CA TYR A 53 27.52 14.71 10.66
C TYR A 53 28.75 13.87 10.29
N ARG A 54 28.70 13.09 9.20
CA ARG A 54 29.88 12.33 8.72
C ARG A 54 31.08 13.22 8.41
N ALA A 55 30.84 14.38 7.78
CA ALA A 55 31.86 15.40 7.52
C ALA A 55 32.38 16.08 8.79
N TYR A 56 31.52 16.31 9.78
CA TYR A 56 31.92 16.83 11.09
C TYR A 56 32.84 15.85 11.84
N VAL A 57 32.47 14.57 11.91
CA VAL A 57 33.25 13.50 12.57
C VAL A 57 34.66 13.44 11.99
N THR A 58 34.78 13.26 10.68
CA THR A 58 36.07 13.08 10.00
C THR A 58 36.89 14.37 9.88
N GLY A 59 36.24 15.52 9.67
CA GLY A 59 36.91 16.79 9.40
C GLY A 59 37.28 17.58 10.66
N MET A 60 36.27 18.01 11.42
CA MET A 60 36.45 18.92 12.56
C MET A 60 36.81 18.16 13.84
N ALA A 61 36.07 17.11 14.16
CA ALA A 61 36.25 16.33 15.39
C ALA A 61 37.45 15.36 15.35
N LYS A 62 38.22 15.32 14.25
CA LYS A 62 39.39 14.43 14.07
C LYS A 62 39.10 12.95 14.33
N GLY A 63 37.87 12.56 14.02
CA GLY A 63 37.28 11.27 14.34
C GLY A 63 37.31 10.26 13.20
N SER A 64 36.78 9.07 13.48
CA SER A 64 36.66 7.96 12.53
C SER A 64 35.20 7.54 12.34
N ILE A 65 34.93 6.92 11.19
CA ILE A 65 33.68 6.22 10.91
C ILE A 65 34.07 4.77 10.59
N THR A 66 33.93 3.88 11.57
CA THR A 66 34.39 2.49 11.47
C THR A 66 33.19 1.57 11.30
N VAL A 67 33.11 0.87 10.16
CA VAL A 67 32.07 -0.14 9.89
C VAL A 67 32.54 -1.53 10.31
N ALA A 68 31.64 -2.34 10.85
CA ALA A 68 31.91 -3.69 11.33
C ALA A 68 30.69 -4.62 11.13
N ASP A 69 30.79 -5.87 11.57
CA ASP A 69 29.69 -6.85 11.65
C ASP A 69 28.99 -7.14 10.30
N GLY A 70 29.70 -6.93 9.18
CA GLY A 70 29.20 -7.09 7.81
C GLY A 70 28.86 -5.77 7.09
N ALA A 71 28.81 -4.64 7.80
CA ALA A 71 28.60 -3.33 7.21
C ALA A 71 29.78 -2.90 6.31
N LYS A 72 29.48 -2.04 5.32
CA LYS A 72 30.44 -1.46 4.38
C LYS A 72 30.18 0.03 4.23
N GLN A 73 31.18 0.79 3.80
CA GLN A 73 31.00 2.18 3.36
C GLN A 73 30.89 2.23 1.83
N ASN A 74 29.94 3.02 1.33
CA ASN A 74 29.74 3.28 -0.10
C ASN A 74 30.65 4.44 -0.56
N GLU A 75 30.78 4.64 -1.88
CA GLU A 75 31.63 5.69 -2.49
C GLU A 75 31.21 7.12 -2.13
N ASP A 76 29.93 7.36 -1.85
CA ASP A 76 29.38 8.63 -1.32
C ASP A 76 29.53 8.79 0.21
N GLY A 77 30.29 7.88 0.82
CA GLY A 77 30.50 7.81 2.26
C GLY A 77 29.28 7.34 3.06
N SER A 78 28.14 6.99 2.43
CA SER A 78 26.99 6.38 3.11
C SER A 78 27.31 4.95 3.55
N LEU A 79 26.43 4.35 4.38
CA LEU A 79 26.70 3.06 5.02
C LEU A 79 25.77 2.00 4.45
N ARG A 80 26.31 0.83 4.10
CA ARG A 80 25.59 -0.34 3.61
C ARG A 80 25.58 -1.44 4.67
N PHE A 81 24.38 -1.84 5.06
CA PHE A 81 24.07 -2.98 5.93
C PHE A 81 23.50 -4.14 5.09
N GLY A 82 23.63 -5.37 5.55
CA GLY A 82 23.40 -6.57 4.74
C GLY A 82 22.76 -7.74 5.49
N GLU A 83 22.75 -8.91 4.87
CA GLU A 83 22.18 -10.16 5.41
C GLU A 83 20.83 -9.97 6.14
N PRO A 84 19.83 -9.34 5.49
CA PRO A 84 18.59 -9.00 6.16
C PRO A 84 17.78 -10.25 6.55
N THR A 85 17.20 -10.18 7.73
CA THR A 85 16.25 -11.17 8.27
C THR A 85 14.91 -10.49 8.53
N GLY A 86 13.85 -11.28 8.71
CA GLY A 86 12.49 -10.78 8.88
C GLY A 86 11.57 -11.23 7.74
N GLN A 87 10.48 -10.49 7.52
CA GLN A 87 9.40 -10.92 6.65
C GLN A 87 8.54 -9.77 6.11
N TYR A 88 7.87 -10.06 4.99
CA TYR A 88 6.73 -9.31 4.49
C TYR A 88 5.44 -9.98 4.96
N GLU A 89 4.55 -9.18 5.56
CA GLU A 89 3.28 -9.59 6.17
C GLU A 89 2.12 -9.08 5.29
N PRO A 90 1.69 -9.81 4.24
CA PRO A 90 0.63 -9.35 3.33
C PRO A 90 -0.70 -9.16 4.08
N ALA A 91 -1.03 -10.07 4.98
CA ALA A 91 -2.24 -10.00 5.82
C ALA A 91 -2.23 -8.83 6.83
N ALA A 92 -1.06 -8.30 7.19
CA ALA A 92 -0.93 -7.16 8.12
C ALA A 92 -0.97 -5.80 7.41
N GLY A 93 -1.59 -5.72 6.22
CA GLY A 93 -1.65 -4.49 5.43
C GLY A 93 -0.39 -4.22 4.59
N HIS A 94 0.27 -5.28 4.12
CA HIS A 94 1.49 -5.22 3.29
C HIS A 94 2.72 -4.62 3.99
N VAL A 95 2.87 -4.88 5.30
CA VAL A 95 4.01 -4.42 6.09
C VAL A 95 5.26 -5.25 5.79
N VAL A 96 6.42 -4.60 5.70
CA VAL A 96 7.73 -5.24 5.79
C VAL A 96 8.35 -4.91 7.14
N LYS A 97 8.87 -5.94 7.83
CA LYS A 97 9.79 -5.79 8.96
C LYS A 97 11.08 -6.49 8.59
N ALA A 98 12.20 -5.75 8.58
CA ALA A 98 13.51 -6.28 8.23
C ALA A 98 14.58 -5.78 9.21
N ALA A 99 15.39 -6.70 9.73
CA ALA A 99 16.56 -6.43 10.55
C ALA A 99 17.84 -6.73 9.75
N PHE A 100 18.79 -5.80 9.70
CA PHE A 100 19.99 -5.86 8.88
C PHE A 100 21.25 -6.03 9.75
N LYS A 101 22.13 -6.95 9.35
CA LYS A 101 23.46 -7.07 9.96
C LYS A 101 24.37 -5.91 9.59
N GLY A 102 25.25 -5.61 10.52
CA GLY A 102 26.29 -4.60 10.40
C GLY A 102 26.20 -3.57 11.52
N SER A 103 27.32 -2.92 11.80
CA SER A 103 27.37 -1.81 12.74
C SER A 103 28.29 -0.70 12.23
N VAL A 104 28.11 0.50 12.77
CA VAL A 104 28.99 1.64 12.54
C VAL A 104 29.35 2.27 13.88
N THR A 105 30.61 2.65 14.05
CA THR A 105 31.08 3.41 15.21
C THR A 105 31.58 4.76 14.73
N PHE A 106 30.98 5.83 15.26
CA PHE A 106 31.43 7.21 15.11
C PHE A 106 32.23 7.58 16.36
N SER A 107 33.54 7.74 16.23
CA SER A 107 34.43 8.06 17.35
C SER A 107 35.22 9.34 17.11
N SER A 108 35.62 10.01 18.18
CA SER A 108 36.46 11.21 18.16
C SER A 108 37.41 11.19 19.38
N PRO A 109 38.74 11.36 19.18
CA PRO A 109 39.71 11.40 20.27
C PRO A 109 39.36 12.44 21.34
N ALA A 110 39.78 12.20 22.58
CA ALA A 110 39.60 13.19 23.66
C ALA A 110 40.32 14.52 23.34
N PRO A 111 39.83 15.65 23.87
CA PRO A 111 40.57 16.92 23.83
C PRO A 111 41.99 16.76 24.43
N PRO A 112 43.02 17.43 23.88
CA PRO A 112 42.97 18.41 22.80
C PRO A 112 42.99 17.82 21.38
N ALA A 113 43.07 16.49 21.21
CA ALA A 113 43.22 15.86 19.90
C ALA A 113 41.91 15.78 19.09
N GLY A 114 40.76 15.79 19.76
CA GLY A 114 39.43 15.79 19.16
C GLY A 114 38.36 16.31 20.14
N HIS A 115 37.11 15.90 19.93
CA HIS A 115 35.94 16.34 20.71
C HIS A 115 35.46 15.31 21.74
N GLY A 116 36.11 14.15 21.85
CA GLY A 116 35.91 13.19 22.95
C GLY A 116 34.53 12.53 22.99
N PHE A 117 34.14 11.83 21.92
CA PHE A 117 32.89 11.07 21.89
C PHE A 117 33.07 9.71 21.21
N GLU A 118 32.20 8.76 21.57
CA GLU A 118 32.00 7.51 20.84
C GLU A 118 30.51 7.15 20.84
N VAL A 119 29.99 6.79 19.66
CA VAL A 119 28.63 6.32 19.44
C VAL A 119 28.68 5.16 18.44
N LYS A 120 28.34 3.95 18.88
CA LYS A 120 28.12 2.80 17.99
C LYS A 120 26.62 2.61 17.73
N LEU A 121 26.27 2.32 16.48
CA LEU A 121 24.94 1.95 16.02
C LEU A 121 24.97 0.51 15.49
N SER A 122 24.01 -0.34 15.88
CA SER A 122 23.90 -1.75 15.46
C SER A 122 22.45 -2.22 15.36
N ASP A 123 22.22 -3.40 14.78
CA ASP A 123 20.88 -3.98 14.54
C ASP A 123 19.90 -2.97 13.93
N PHE A 124 20.22 -2.51 12.71
CA PHE A 124 19.37 -1.57 11.99
C PHE A 124 18.10 -2.29 11.54
N ARG A 125 16.93 -1.79 11.93
CA ARG A 125 15.63 -2.39 11.60
C ARG A 125 14.71 -1.38 10.92
N ILE A 126 14.02 -1.80 9.86
CA ILE A 126 12.93 -1.03 9.25
C ILE A 126 11.59 -1.69 9.52
N ASP A 127 10.59 -0.86 9.82
CA ASP A 127 9.18 -1.25 9.88
C ASP A 127 8.37 -0.25 9.02
N THR A 128 7.76 -0.75 7.94
CA THR A 128 7.02 0.09 6.99
C THR A 128 5.61 0.46 7.46
N GLY A 129 5.10 -0.19 8.51
CA GLY A 129 3.81 0.11 9.13
C GLY A 129 3.90 1.27 10.11
N THR A 130 4.90 1.25 11.00
CA THR A 130 5.23 2.35 11.90
C THR A 130 6.01 3.48 11.23
N LYS A 131 6.55 3.21 10.03
CA LYS A 131 7.36 4.12 9.19
C LYS A 131 8.65 4.60 9.84
N LYS A 132 9.34 3.69 10.52
CA LYS A 132 10.58 3.96 11.26
C LYS A 132 11.76 3.17 10.71
N LEU A 133 12.95 3.77 10.87
CA LEU A 133 14.20 3.07 11.03
C LEU A 133 14.54 3.09 12.54
N THR A 134 14.75 1.93 13.16
CA THR A 134 15.35 1.81 14.50
C THR A 134 16.77 1.24 14.40
N ALA A 135 17.55 1.43 15.47
CA ALA A 135 18.82 0.74 15.69
C ALA A 135 19.17 0.79 17.18
N ASP A 136 20.00 -0.12 17.66
CA ASP A 136 20.58 -0.03 18.99
C ASP A 136 21.66 1.07 19.01
N VAL A 137 21.68 1.87 20.08
CA VAL A 137 22.63 2.97 20.28
C VAL A 137 23.50 2.65 21.50
N ILE A 138 24.79 2.43 21.28
CA ILE A 138 25.78 2.25 22.34
C ILE A 138 26.56 3.55 22.50
N LYS A 139 26.48 4.17 23.67
CA LYS A 139 27.11 5.46 23.99
C LYS A 139 27.60 5.48 25.44
N GLY A 140 28.89 5.76 25.65
CA GLY A 140 29.50 5.78 26.99
C GLY A 140 29.44 4.44 27.74
N GLY A 141 29.38 3.32 27.02
CA GLY A 141 29.27 1.97 27.60
C GLY A 141 27.84 1.52 27.95
N ALA A 142 26.83 2.38 27.81
CA ALA A 142 25.43 2.01 27.93
C ALA A 142 24.82 1.72 26.55
N THR A 143 23.99 0.67 26.44
CA THR A 143 23.17 0.38 25.26
C THR A 143 21.75 0.88 25.49
N ALA A 144 21.16 1.51 24.48
CA ALA A 144 19.73 1.68 24.33
C ALA A 144 19.27 0.86 23.12
N GLU A 145 18.36 -0.09 23.32
CA GLU A 145 17.84 -0.98 22.29
C GLU A 145 16.77 -0.27 21.42
N ASP A 146 16.61 -0.67 20.15
CA ASP A 146 15.48 -0.28 19.27
C ASP A 146 15.22 1.24 19.16
N VAL A 147 16.24 2.07 19.32
CA VAL A 147 16.11 3.53 19.33
C VAL A 147 15.56 4.01 17.98
N PRO A 148 14.46 4.77 17.92
CA PRO A 148 13.92 5.28 16.67
C PRO A 148 14.88 6.30 16.10
N LEU A 149 15.66 5.95 15.07
CA LEU A 149 16.67 6.83 14.51
C LEU A 149 16.07 7.86 13.55
N ALA A 150 15.13 7.41 12.71
CA ALA A 150 14.48 8.27 11.73
C ALA A 150 13.04 7.84 11.46
N THR A 151 12.20 8.83 11.14
CA THR A 151 10.97 8.58 10.37
C THR A 151 11.33 8.52 8.88
N VAL A 152 10.68 7.61 8.15
CA VAL A 152 11.04 7.27 6.76
C VAL A 152 9.82 7.35 5.86
N ALA A 153 9.95 8.00 4.70
CA ALA A 153 8.87 8.25 3.75
C ALA A 153 8.48 6.99 2.93
N PHE A 154 8.12 5.88 3.59
CA PHE A 154 7.55 4.71 2.92
C PHE A 154 6.21 5.08 2.26
N GLY A 155 6.24 5.27 0.94
CA GLY A 155 5.09 5.66 0.10
C GLY A 155 4.73 4.66 -1.01
N GLY A 156 5.45 3.54 -1.12
CA GLY A 156 5.21 2.52 -2.14
C GLY A 156 6.09 1.28 -1.96
N GLN A 157 6.07 0.37 -2.93
CA GLN A 157 6.87 -0.87 -2.91
C GLN A 157 8.36 -0.64 -3.23
N SER A 158 8.70 0.45 -3.92
CA SER A 158 10.09 0.86 -4.08
C SER A 158 10.57 1.50 -2.78
N MET A 159 11.68 1.01 -2.25
CA MET A 159 12.41 1.63 -1.16
C MET A 159 13.71 2.27 -1.68
N ASP A 160 13.67 2.98 -2.81
CA ASP A 160 14.82 3.75 -3.32
C ASP A 160 14.74 5.21 -2.85
N LYS A 161 15.84 5.71 -2.26
CA LYS A 161 16.09 7.10 -1.88
C LYS A 161 14.96 7.76 -1.07
N LEU A 162 14.34 6.98 -0.19
CA LEU A 162 13.26 7.44 0.67
C LEU A 162 13.74 8.59 1.56
N ALA A 163 12.99 9.68 1.58
CA ALA A 163 13.28 10.80 2.47
C ALA A 163 13.20 10.37 3.93
N THR A 164 14.19 10.78 4.74
CA THR A 164 14.22 10.52 6.18
C THR A 164 14.18 11.84 6.97
N ARG A 165 13.58 11.83 8.15
CA ARG A 165 13.80 12.87 9.17
C ARG A 165 14.33 12.24 10.45
N LEU A 166 15.43 12.80 10.95
CA LEU A 166 16.04 12.39 12.20
C LEU A 166 15.12 12.73 13.37
N THR A 167 15.09 11.84 14.35
CA THR A 167 14.32 11.98 15.59
C THR A 167 15.04 12.83 16.63
N LYS A 168 14.39 13.06 17.78
CA LYS A 168 15.03 13.64 18.96
C LYS A 168 16.09 12.70 19.54
N GLU A 169 15.78 11.42 19.58
CA GLU A 169 16.62 10.37 20.12
C GLU A 169 17.94 10.27 19.33
N THR A 170 17.90 10.38 18.00
CA THR A 170 19.12 10.56 17.18
C THR A 170 19.84 11.86 17.53
N ALA A 171 19.15 12.97 17.71
CA ALA A 171 19.79 14.25 18.02
C ALA A 171 20.56 14.21 19.35
N ASP A 172 19.99 13.57 20.37
CA ASP A 172 20.62 13.34 21.67
C ASP A 172 21.76 12.30 21.58
N ALA A 173 21.61 11.25 20.76
CA ALA A 173 22.66 10.27 20.47
C ALA A 173 23.87 10.90 19.77
N LEU A 174 23.65 11.66 18.70
CA LEU A 174 24.70 12.38 17.95
C LEU A 174 25.26 13.60 18.70
N GLY A 175 24.65 14.00 19.83
CA GLY A 175 25.18 15.00 20.75
C GLY A 175 24.81 16.46 20.41
N SER A 176 23.77 16.69 19.62
CA SER A 176 23.24 18.04 19.38
C SER A 176 21.76 18.02 18.99
N ALA A 177 20.93 18.70 19.79
CA ALA A 177 19.52 18.94 19.49
C ALA A 177 19.29 19.64 18.13
N SER A 178 20.31 20.28 17.54
CA SER A 178 20.20 20.87 16.20
C SER A 178 19.94 19.86 15.07
N TYR A 179 20.18 18.55 15.32
CA TYR A 179 19.86 17.46 14.38
C TYR A 179 18.38 17.04 14.43
N GLU A 180 17.63 17.40 15.49
CA GLU A 180 16.23 17.01 15.64
C GLU A 180 15.39 17.52 14.47
N ASN A 181 14.52 16.66 13.93
CA ASN A 181 13.66 16.93 12.78
C ASN A 181 14.40 17.34 11.48
N LYS A 182 15.74 17.35 11.43
CA LYS A 182 16.47 17.58 10.17
C LYS A 182 16.18 16.45 9.18
N ALA A 183 16.19 16.79 7.88
CA ALA A 183 16.29 15.79 6.85
C ALA A 183 17.61 15.01 7.03
N GLY A 184 17.52 13.70 7.18
CA GLY A 184 18.69 12.82 7.16
C GLY A 184 19.09 12.48 5.73
N ASP A 185 20.09 11.62 5.58
CA ASP A 185 20.41 11.07 4.27
C ASP A 185 19.23 10.24 3.72
N PRO A 186 19.05 10.18 2.39
CA PRO A 186 18.02 9.33 1.79
C PRO A 186 18.33 7.85 2.05
N LEU A 187 17.29 7.07 2.35
CA LEU A 187 17.39 5.65 2.67
C LEU A 187 17.03 4.80 1.45
N THR A 188 17.92 3.88 1.06
CA THR A 188 17.63 2.89 0.03
C THR A 188 17.66 1.48 0.62
N ALA A 189 16.57 0.72 0.54
CA ALA A 189 16.54 -0.70 0.88
C ALA A 189 16.23 -1.54 -0.37
N LYS A 190 16.91 -2.68 -0.47
CA LYS A 190 16.66 -3.71 -1.51
C LYS A 190 16.48 -5.02 -0.78
N LEU A 191 15.35 -5.70 -1.00
CA LEU A 191 14.99 -6.90 -0.27
C LEU A 191 14.57 -8.00 -1.25
N GLU A 192 15.11 -9.19 -1.02
CA GLU A 192 14.82 -10.42 -1.75
C GLU A 192 14.00 -11.32 -0.82
N PHE A 193 12.91 -11.87 -1.33
CA PHE A 193 11.95 -12.66 -0.56
C PHE A 193 11.99 -14.13 -0.98
N GLU A 194 11.69 -15.03 -0.04
CA GLU A 194 11.61 -16.47 -0.27
C GLU A 194 10.63 -16.75 -1.41
N LYS A 195 11.10 -17.44 -2.47
CA LYS A 195 10.26 -17.82 -3.59
C LYS A 195 9.12 -18.71 -3.05
N PRO A 196 7.84 -18.41 -3.36
CA PRO A 196 6.72 -19.24 -2.91
C PRO A 196 6.97 -20.71 -3.22
N ALA A 197 6.89 -21.55 -2.18
CA ALA A 197 7.12 -22.99 -2.32
C ALA A 197 6.12 -23.58 -3.33
N PRO A 198 6.56 -24.50 -4.21
CA PRO A 198 5.63 -25.22 -5.07
C PRO A 198 4.63 -25.97 -4.18
N SER A 199 3.34 -25.78 -4.44
CA SER A 199 2.26 -26.45 -3.68
C SER A 199 2.50 -27.96 -3.68
N PRO A 200 2.41 -28.64 -2.52
CA PRO A 200 2.85 -30.03 -2.39
C PRO A 200 2.10 -30.92 -3.37
N SER A 201 2.85 -31.48 -4.31
CA SER A 201 2.30 -32.36 -5.34
C SER A 201 1.78 -33.64 -4.69
N SER A 202 0.50 -33.95 -4.88
CA SER A 202 -0.07 -35.21 -4.39
C SER A 202 0.71 -36.40 -4.95
N PRO A 203 1.00 -37.43 -4.14
CA PRO A 203 1.83 -38.55 -4.55
C PRO A 203 1.19 -39.30 -5.72
N ALA A 204 1.95 -39.53 -6.78
CA ALA A 204 1.46 -40.19 -7.98
C ALA A 204 1.16 -41.68 -7.73
N PRO A 205 -0.05 -42.18 -8.05
CA PRO A 205 -0.36 -43.60 -7.92
C PRO A 205 0.32 -44.41 -9.03
N THR A 206 1.14 -45.38 -8.66
CA THR A 206 1.74 -46.35 -9.59
C THR A 206 0.67 -47.32 -10.11
N GLY A 207 0.29 -47.20 -11.39
CA GLY A 207 -0.64 -48.11 -12.06
C GLY A 207 0.05 -49.09 -13.03
N PRO A 208 -0.36 -50.37 -13.10
CA PRO A 208 0.07 -51.30 -14.14
C PRO A 208 -0.65 -51.07 -15.48
N ALA A 209 -0.17 -51.74 -16.54
CA ALA A 209 -0.57 -51.52 -17.94
C ALA A 209 -1.97 -52.05 -18.34
N PRO A 210 -2.58 -51.56 -19.45
CA PRO A 210 -4.02 -51.73 -19.72
C PRO A 210 -4.39 -52.83 -20.75
N THR A 211 -5.69 -53.17 -20.81
CA THR A 211 -6.31 -54.02 -21.85
C THR A 211 -7.62 -53.41 -22.42
N LYS A 212 -8.14 -53.99 -23.52
CA LYS A 212 -9.13 -53.40 -24.47
C LYS A 212 -10.57 -53.12 -23.92
N PRO A 213 -11.37 -52.27 -24.63
CA PRO A 213 -12.60 -51.65 -24.10
C PRO A 213 -13.94 -52.28 -24.56
N VAL A 214 -15.02 -51.86 -23.88
CA VAL A 214 -16.47 -52.08 -24.17
C VAL A 214 -17.20 -50.75 -23.85
N PRO A 215 -18.30 -50.34 -24.54
CA PRO A 215 -18.70 -48.92 -24.61
C PRO A 215 -19.60 -48.37 -23.48
N ALA A 216 -19.91 -47.07 -23.58
CA ALA A 216 -20.43 -46.18 -22.55
C ALA A 216 -21.92 -46.35 -22.15
N PRO A 217 -22.34 -45.66 -21.09
CA PRO A 217 -23.38 -44.62 -21.25
C PRO A 217 -22.87 -43.20 -20.96
N THR A 218 -23.60 -42.21 -21.47
CA THR A 218 -23.27 -40.77 -21.40
C THR A 218 -23.49 -40.16 -20.02
N GLY A 219 -22.52 -39.38 -19.53
CA GLY A 219 -22.66 -38.55 -18.33
C GLY A 219 -21.62 -37.42 -18.28
N THR A 220 -21.97 -36.23 -18.79
CA THR A 220 -21.06 -35.08 -18.84
C THR A 220 -20.96 -34.37 -17.48
N ALA A 221 -19.78 -34.41 -16.88
CA ALA A 221 -19.36 -33.51 -15.80
C ALA A 221 -18.01 -32.86 -16.20
N PRO A 222 -17.93 -31.53 -16.38
CA PRO A 222 -16.72 -30.89 -16.89
C PRO A 222 -15.65 -30.77 -15.80
N THR A 223 -14.66 -31.67 -15.81
CA THR A 223 -13.43 -31.52 -15.04
C THR A 223 -12.65 -30.31 -15.54
N LYS A 224 -12.77 -29.18 -14.85
CA LYS A 224 -12.10 -27.93 -15.20
C LYS A 224 -10.61 -27.98 -14.82
N GLN A 225 -9.85 -28.68 -15.66
CA GLN A 225 -8.39 -28.63 -15.69
C GLN A 225 -7.92 -27.16 -15.69
N PRO A 226 -6.87 -26.79 -14.94
CA PRO A 226 -6.21 -25.50 -15.12
C PRO A 226 -5.70 -25.41 -16.56
N THR A 227 -6.29 -24.51 -17.35
CA THR A 227 -5.86 -24.28 -18.73
C THR A 227 -4.40 -23.85 -18.70
N ALA A 228 -3.55 -24.45 -19.53
CA ALA A 228 -2.22 -23.89 -19.77
C ALA A 228 -2.37 -22.43 -20.27
N PRO A 229 -1.41 -21.53 -20.00
CA PRO A 229 -1.41 -20.21 -20.60
C PRO A 229 -1.58 -20.34 -22.11
N ALA A 230 -2.64 -19.76 -22.66
CA ALA A 230 -2.94 -19.89 -24.08
C ALA A 230 -1.98 -18.99 -24.86
N ASP A 231 -1.08 -19.59 -25.65
CA ASP A 231 -0.16 -18.85 -26.52
C ASP A 231 -0.95 -18.06 -27.57
N GLY A 232 -1.17 -16.77 -27.28
CA GLY A 232 -1.97 -15.87 -28.09
C GLY A 232 -2.42 -14.65 -27.28
N ALA A 233 -3.31 -13.85 -27.87
CA ALA A 233 -3.87 -12.68 -27.22
C ALA A 233 -4.99 -13.09 -26.25
N GLN A 234 -4.91 -12.60 -25.01
CA GLN A 234 -5.81 -12.91 -23.91
C GLN A 234 -6.49 -11.64 -23.42
N LYS A 235 -7.82 -11.66 -23.29
CA LYS A 235 -8.56 -10.55 -22.68
C LYS A 235 -8.14 -10.41 -21.21
N ILE A 236 -7.80 -9.19 -20.80
CA ILE A 236 -7.51 -8.87 -19.40
C ILE A 236 -8.83 -8.89 -18.62
N LEU A 237 -8.84 -9.61 -17.50
CA LEU A 237 -10.03 -9.83 -16.66
C LEU A 237 -10.04 -8.89 -15.45
N SER A 238 -8.87 -8.52 -14.94
CA SER A 238 -8.71 -7.35 -14.07
C SER A 238 -7.30 -6.77 -14.21
N ALA A 239 -7.13 -5.49 -13.90
CA ALA A 239 -5.81 -4.88 -13.77
C ALA A 239 -5.83 -3.76 -12.72
N LYS A 240 -4.65 -3.24 -12.39
CA LYS A 240 -4.47 -2.06 -11.55
C LYS A 240 -3.25 -1.27 -12.04
N LEU A 241 -3.45 0.01 -12.36
CA LEU A 241 -2.39 0.96 -12.67
C LEU A 241 -2.19 1.91 -11.49
N THR A 242 -0.97 2.04 -11.00
CA THR A 242 -0.55 3.05 -10.02
C THR A 242 0.40 4.05 -10.70
N TRP A 243 0.06 5.35 -10.66
CA TRP A 243 0.82 6.42 -11.32
C TRP A 243 0.61 7.78 -10.62
N GLY A 244 1.57 8.71 -10.76
CA GLY A 244 1.57 10.00 -10.05
C GLY A 244 1.47 11.26 -10.93
N VAL A 245 1.34 11.12 -12.25
CA VAL A 245 1.63 12.19 -13.23
C VAL A 245 3.10 12.62 -13.16
N LYS A 246 3.46 13.58 -12.30
CA LYS A 246 4.85 14.03 -12.07
C LYS A 246 5.02 14.63 -10.68
N GLU A 247 6.02 14.18 -9.91
CA GLU A 247 6.22 14.53 -8.50
C GLU A 247 6.36 16.04 -8.29
N SER A 248 7.18 16.72 -9.10
CA SER A 248 7.35 18.17 -9.04
C SER A 248 6.05 18.92 -9.29
N PHE A 249 5.18 18.41 -10.17
CA PHE A 249 3.87 19.00 -10.43
C PHE A 249 2.89 18.75 -9.27
N ARG A 250 2.85 17.52 -8.72
CA ARG A 250 2.06 17.23 -7.50
C ARG A 250 2.46 18.14 -6.36
N ARG A 251 3.76 18.26 -6.08
CA ARG A 251 4.30 19.07 -4.97
C ARG A 251 4.07 20.56 -5.17
N TYR A 252 4.15 21.06 -6.41
CA TYR A 252 3.81 22.44 -6.73
C TYR A 252 2.32 22.74 -6.49
N VAL A 253 1.42 21.91 -7.03
CA VAL A 253 -0.03 22.08 -6.86
C VAL A 253 -0.46 21.91 -5.40
N LEU A 254 0.10 20.93 -4.68
CA LEU A 254 -0.20 20.69 -3.26
C LEU A 254 0.40 21.73 -2.30
N GLY A 255 1.17 22.72 -2.79
CA GLY A 255 1.73 23.79 -1.95
C GLY A 255 0.65 24.71 -1.34
N ALA A 256 -0.39 25.03 -2.10
CA ALA A 256 -1.60 25.71 -1.62
C ALA A 256 -2.85 25.41 -2.47
N GLY A 257 -2.86 24.26 -3.14
CA GLY A 257 -3.94 23.76 -3.99
C GLY A 257 -4.28 22.29 -3.67
N SER A 258 -4.95 21.60 -4.59
CA SER A 258 -5.49 20.25 -4.36
C SER A 258 -5.31 19.30 -5.55
N VAL A 259 -5.37 18.00 -5.25
CA VAL A 259 -5.49 16.93 -6.25
C VAL A 259 -6.65 16.01 -5.85
N THR A 260 -7.70 16.00 -6.66
CA THR A 260 -8.96 15.31 -6.40
C THR A 260 -9.12 14.13 -7.36
N PRO A 261 -8.99 12.87 -6.88
CA PRO A 261 -9.30 11.70 -7.68
C PRO A 261 -10.83 11.49 -7.79
N ALA A 262 -11.29 10.98 -8.94
CA ALA A 262 -12.69 10.71 -9.21
C ALA A 262 -12.88 9.56 -10.21
N GLY A 263 -14.10 9.00 -10.27
CA GLY A 263 -14.57 8.15 -11.39
C GLY A 263 -13.78 6.86 -11.63
N GLY A 264 -13.28 6.20 -10.58
CA GLY A 264 -12.42 5.01 -10.66
C GLY A 264 -10.96 5.26 -10.26
N ALA A 265 -10.55 6.52 -10.10
CA ALA A 265 -9.27 6.84 -9.48
C ALA A 265 -9.39 6.86 -7.94
N ALA A 266 -8.35 6.39 -7.26
CA ALA A 266 -8.21 6.42 -5.80
C ALA A 266 -6.81 6.91 -5.39
N ARG A 267 -6.65 7.44 -4.17
CA ARG A 267 -5.36 7.94 -3.67
C ARG A 267 -4.56 6.84 -3.00
N ASN A 268 -3.30 6.68 -3.41
CA ASN A 268 -2.37 5.66 -2.91
C ASN A 268 -1.11 6.34 -2.34
N GLY A 269 -1.23 6.86 -1.12
CA GLY A 269 -0.21 7.72 -0.51
C GLY A 269 -0.02 9.03 -1.30
N GLU A 270 1.13 9.15 -1.95
CA GLU A 270 1.46 10.26 -2.85
C GLU A 270 1.13 10.00 -4.32
N LEU A 271 0.84 8.76 -4.68
CA LEU A 271 0.46 8.33 -6.03
C LEU A 271 -1.07 8.13 -6.11
N PHE A 272 -1.55 7.72 -7.27
CA PHE A 272 -2.95 7.39 -7.49
C PHE A 272 -3.08 6.04 -8.19
N ASP A 273 -4.09 5.30 -7.77
CA ASP A 273 -4.52 4.07 -8.43
C ASP A 273 -5.66 4.38 -9.40
N PHE A 274 -5.67 3.70 -10.53
CA PHE A 274 -6.71 3.77 -11.54
C PHE A 274 -7.33 2.37 -11.70
N ALA A 275 -8.67 2.31 -11.60
CA ALA A 275 -9.42 1.08 -11.80
C ALA A 275 -9.30 0.58 -13.24
N PHE A 276 -9.32 -0.73 -13.46
CA PHE A 276 -9.30 -1.30 -14.80
C PHE A 276 -10.67 -1.20 -15.47
N GLY A 277 -10.68 -0.70 -16.72
CA GLY A 277 -11.86 -0.77 -17.58
C GLY A 277 -11.80 -1.99 -18.51
N THR A 278 -10.91 -1.96 -19.51
CA THR A 278 -10.79 -3.03 -20.53
C THR A 278 -9.37 -3.15 -21.06
N GLY A 279 -9.01 -4.33 -21.58
CA GLY A 279 -7.71 -4.53 -22.22
C GLY A 279 -7.43 -5.96 -22.67
N GLU A 280 -6.26 -6.13 -23.28
CA GLU A 280 -5.77 -7.35 -23.90
C GLU A 280 -4.25 -7.46 -23.73
N LEU A 281 -3.76 -8.70 -23.51
CA LEU A 281 -2.36 -9.05 -23.34
C LEU A 281 -2.04 -10.27 -24.21
N ASP A 282 -1.06 -10.15 -25.10
CA ASP A 282 -0.38 -11.28 -25.73
C ASP A 282 1.03 -11.36 -25.17
N ALA A 283 1.25 -12.27 -24.22
CA ALA A 283 2.53 -12.42 -23.54
C ALA A 283 3.62 -12.95 -24.48
N GLY A 284 3.26 -13.76 -25.48
CA GLY A 284 4.19 -14.33 -26.46
C GLY A 284 4.70 -13.29 -27.46
N LYS A 285 3.82 -12.39 -27.94
CA LYS A 285 4.19 -11.24 -28.78
C LYS A 285 4.68 -10.02 -27.98
N GLN A 286 4.62 -10.08 -26.64
CA GLN A 286 4.90 -8.96 -25.73
C GLN A 286 4.07 -7.70 -26.05
N THR A 287 2.81 -7.88 -26.47
CA THR A 287 1.89 -6.75 -26.76
C THR A 287 0.85 -6.63 -25.66
N LEU A 288 0.64 -5.39 -25.19
CA LEU A 288 -0.27 -5.07 -24.10
C LEU A 288 -1.04 -3.80 -24.45
N ASN A 289 -2.37 -3.83 -24.36
CA ASN A 289 -3.22 -2.67 -24.50
C ASN A 289 -4.26 -2.67 -23.36
N ALA A 290 -4.15 -1.74 -22.42
CA ALA A 290 -5.03 -1.66 -21.25
C ALA A 290 -5.49 -0.23 -21.00
N SER A 291 -6.81 -0.04 -20.93
CA SER A 291 -7.49 1.22 -20.59
C SER A 291 -8.02 1.18 -19.16
N PHE A 292 -7.82 2.27 -18.44
CA PHE A 292 -8.15 2.43 -17.04
C PHE A 292 -9.17 3.55 -16.85
N GLU A 293 -10.14 3.29 -15.98
CA GLU A 293 -11.09 4.26 -15.50
C GLU A 293 -10.43 5.14 -14.43
N GLY A 294 -11.01 6.32 -14.22
CA GLY A 294 -10.51 7.29 -13.26
C GLY A 294 -10.02 8.58 -13.88
N SER A 295 -10.05 9.63 -13.07
CA SER A 295 -9.46 10.92 -13.39
C SER A 295 -8.89 11.61 -12.15
N LEU A 296 -7.89 12.47 -12.36
CA LEU A 296 -7.25 13.31 -11.35
C LEU A 296 -7.41 14.77 -11.75
N ARG A 297 -8.14 15.55 -10.94
CA ARG A 297 -8.24 17.01 -11.10
C ARG A 297 -7.25 17.71 -10.18
N PHE A 298 -6.32 18.45 -10.78
CA PHE A 298 -5.33 19.31 -10.12
C PHE A 298 -5.84 20.75 -10.14
N GLN A 299 -5.88 21.40 -8.97
CA GLN A 299 -6.38 22.77 -8.85
C GLN A 299 -5.42 23.64 -8.02
N TYR A 300 -4.97 24.77 -8.56
CA TYR A 300 -4.21 25.78 -7.83
C TYR A 300 -4.55 27.18 -8.37
N ALA A 301 -5.59 27.80 -7.79
CA ALA A 301 -6.20 29.02 -8.32
C ALA A 301 -5.23 30.21 -8.45
N ALA A 302 -4.30 30.38 -7.49
CA ALA A 302 -3.31 31.47 -7.50
C ALA A 302 -2.34 31.42 -8.69
N HIS A 303 -2.23 30.28 -9.37
CA HIS A 303 -1.42 30.11 -10.58
C HIS A 303 -2.26 29.65 -11.79
N GLY A 304 -3.58 29.83 -11.76
CA GLY A 304 -4.47 29.53 -12.88
C GLY A 304 -4.61 28.04 -13.23
N ILE A 305 -4.14 27.13 -12.36
CA ILE A 305 -4.21 25.69 -12.64
C ILE A 305 -5.62 25.17 -12.34
N ASP A 306 -6.30 24.69 -13.36
CA ASP A 306 -7.38 23.71 -13.28
C ASP A 306 -7.17 22.70 -14.41
N MET A 307 -6.63 21.53 -14.08
CA MET A 307 -6.24 20.49 -15.04
C MET A 307 -6.80 19.14 -14.63
N THR A 308 -7.44 18.42 -15.55
CA THR A 308 -7.90 17.04 -15.34
C THR A 308 -7.18 16.09 -16.28
N PHE A 309 -6.61 15.02 -15.72
CA PHE A 309 -6.07 13.88 -16.47
C PHE A 309 -6.98 12.67 -16.25
N GLY A 310 -7.36 11.93 -17.29
CA GLY A 310 -8.23 10.75 -17.15
C GLY A 310 -8.18 9.80 -18.34
N ASN A 311 -9.06 8.78 -18.34
CA ASN A 311 -9.16 7.77 -19.40
C ASN A 311 -7.80 7.17 -19.81
N VAL A 312 -6.98 6.87 -18.80
CA VAL A 312 -5.56 6.55 -18.96
C VAL A 312 -5.40 5.21 -19.67
N ARG A 313 -4.53 5.13 -20.68
CA ARG A 313 -4.32 3.89 -21.45
C ARG A 313 -2.84 3.60 -21.66
N VAL A 314 -2.43 2.39 -21.35
CA VAL A 314 -1.10 1.86 -21.67
C VAL A 314 -1.22 1.04 -22.96
N ALA A 315 -0.47 1.42 -23.99
CA ALA A 315 -0.26 0.59 -25.18
C ALA A 315 1.24 0.30 -25.34
N ALA A 316 1.62 -0.98 -25.40
CA ALA A 316 3.00 -1.42 -25.40
C ALA A 316 3.24 -2.59 -26.37
N THR A 317 4.45 -2.68 -26.89
CA THR A 317 4.89 -3.73 -27.82
C THR A 317 6.39 -3.97 -27.62
N GLY A 318 6.74 -5.17 -27.17
CA GLY A 318 8.13 -5.54 -26.86
C GLY A 318 8.70 -4.66 -25.75
N ARG A 319 9.73 -3.88 -26.08
CA ARG A 319 10.51 -3.07 -25.12
C ARG A 319 10.08 -1.61 -25.02
N THR A 320 9.00 -1.22 -25.70
CA THR A 320 8.56 0.18 -25.81
C THR A 320 7.04 0.30 -25.72
N GLY A 321 6.57 1.41 -25.17
CA GLY A 321 5.14 1.73 -25.14
C GLY A 321 4.85 3.22 -25.03
N ILE A 322 3.57 3.57 -25.09
CA ILE A 322 3.04 4.90 -24.89
C ILE A 322 1.97 4.84 -23.80
N LEU A 323 2.09 5.75 -22.84
CA LEU A 323 0.99 6.14 -21.97
C LEU A 323 0.16 7.20 -22.69
N TYR A 324 -1.13 6.97 -22.85
CA TYR A 324 -2.11 7.95 -23.29
C TYR A 324 -2.94 8.44 -22.11
N ALA A 325 -3.39 9.69 -22.18
CA ALA A 325 -4.38 10.25 -21.27
C ALA A 325 -5.28 11.25 -22.01
N ASP A 326 -6.54 11.36 -21.57
CA ASP A 326 -7.35 12.53 -21.87
C ASP A 326 -6.90 13.67 -20.94
N VAL A 327 -6.66 14.85 -21.52
CA VAL A 327 -6.23 16.05 -20.79
C VAL A 327 -7.26 17.15 -20.99
N LYS A 328 -7.77 17.70 -19.89
CA LYS A 328 -8.49 18.97 -19.85
C LYS A 328 -7.64 20.01 -19.14
N ASN A 329 -7.51 21.21 -19.70
CA ASN A 329 -6.86 22.37 -19.11
C ASN A 329 -7.57 23.67 -19.57
N ALA A 330 -6.97 24.84 -19.32
CA ALA A 330 -7.52 26.13 -19.75
C ALA A 330 -7.69 26.27 -21.27
N ALA A 331 -6.89 25.56 -22.08
CA ALA A 331 -7.00 25.53 -23.54
C ALA A 331 -8.03 24.50 -24.08
N GLY A 332 -8.85 23.91 -23.21
CA GLY A 332 -9.92 22.97 -23.56
C GLY A 332 -9.62 21.52 -23.19
N THR A 333 -10.26 20.58 -23.90
CA THR A 333 -10.10 19.14 -23.69
C THR A 333 -9.49 18.48 -24.94
N LYS A 334 -8.44 17.68 -24.75
CA LYS A 334 -7.82 16.83 -25.77
C LYS A 334 -7.92 15.37 -25.32
N ALA A 335 -8.57 14.53 -26.12
CA ALA A 335 -8.68 13.10 -25.85
C ALA A 335 -7.47 12.34 -26.40
N ALA A 336 -7.12 11.21 -25.76
CA ALA A 336 -6.07 10.28 -26.15
C ALA A 336 -4.74 10.96 -26.53
N VAL A 337 -4.30 11.95 -25.75
CA VAL A 337 -2.98 12.57 -25.92
C VAL A 337 -1.92 11.49 -25.70
N PRO A 338 -1.00 11.22 -26.64
CA PRO A 338 0.19 10.42 -26.35
C PRO A 338 1.00 11.21 -25.34
N PHE A 339 1.01 10.80 -24.07
CA PHE A 339 1.40 11.64 -22.95
C PHE A 339 2.84 11.38 -22.52
N ALA A 340 3.24 10.10 -22.48
CA ALA A 340 4.60 9.70 -22.18
C ALA A 340 5.02 8.47 -22.95
N THR A 341 6.30 8.43 -23.33
CA THR A 341 6.99 7.20 -23.72
C THR A 341 7.26 6.33 -22.50
N LEU A 342 7.23 5.00 -22.69
CA LEU A 342 7.47 3.99 -21.65
C LEU A 342 8.65 3.10 -22.06
N ASP A 343 9.67 3.04 -21.20
CA ASP A 343 10.80 2.11 -21.33
C ASP A 343 10.43 0.76 -20.70
N LEU A 344 10.25 -0.25 -21.54
CA LEU A 344 9.99 -1.63 -21.12
C LEU A 344 11.20 -2.54 -21.45
N SER A 345 12.40 -1.97 -21.65
CA SER A 345 13.63 -2.73 -21.93
C SER A 345 14.02 -3.70 -20.81
N LYS A 346 13.59 -3.42 -19.57
CA LYS A 346 13.80 -4.21 -18.36
C LYS A 346 12.56 -5.02 -17.94
N SER A 347 11.50 -5.01 -18.74
CA SER A 347 10.24 -5.67 -18.42
C SER A 347 10.25 -7.14 -18.81
N ASP A 348 9.85 -8.00 -17.87
CA ASP A 348 9.48 -9.38 -18.17
C ASP A 348 7.97 -9.46 -18.41
N TYR A 349 7.59 -10.07 -19.54
CA TYR A 349 6.18 -10.27 -19.93
C TYR A 349 5.62 -11.62 -19.46
N ARG A 350 6.41 -12.44 -18.75
CA ARG A 350 5.94 -13.68 -18.12
C ARG A 350 4.84 -13.39 -17.09
N THR A 351 3.71 -14.09 -17.23
CA THR A 351 2.69 -14.16 -16.18
C THR A 351 3.13 -15.16 -15.10
N ASN A 352 2.85 -14.84 -13.84
CA ASN A 352 3.00 -15.76 -12.71
C ASN A 352 1.63 -15.91 -12.03
N GLY A 353 1.12 -17.14 -11.92
CA GLY A 353 -0.24 -17.38 -11.42
C GLY A 353 -1.34 -16.63 -12.19
N GLY A 354 -1.17 -16.44 -13.50
CA GLY A 354 -2.09 -15.66 -14.34
C GLY A 354 -1.94 -14.13 -14.24
N VAL A 355 -0.98 -13.61 -13.45
CA VAL A 355 -0.71 -12.18 -13.29
C VAL A 355 0.60 -11.77 -13.96
N LEU A 356 0.55 -10.79 -14.87
CA LEU A 356 1.69 -10.01 -15.32
C LEU A 356 1.88 -8.81 -14.37
N ALA A 357 3.10 -8.57 -13.91
CA ALA A 357 3.43 -7.46 -13.01
C ALA A 357 4.62 -6.63 -13.52
N LEU A 358 4.32 -5.48 -14.12
CA LEU A 358 5.29 -4.52 -14.65
C LEU A 358 5.49 -3.39 -13.63
N ARG A 359 6.62 -3.39 -12.92
CA ARG A 359 6.88 -2.46 -11.80
C ARG A 359 7.86 -1.36 -12.20
N SER A 360 7.60 -0.14 -11.73
CA SER A 360 8.49 1.03 -11.89
C SER A 360 8.97 1.25 -13.34
N ILE A 361 8.08 1.09 -14.32
CA ILE A 361 8.31 1.33 -15.75
C ILE A 361 8.77 2.80 -15.91
N PRO A 362 10.02 3.08 -16.33
CA PRO A 362 10.47 4.45 -16.53
C PRO A 362 9.66 5.12 -17.64
N ALA A 363 9.28 6.38 -17.41
CA ALA A 363 8.42 7.12 -18.30
C ALA A 363 8.93 8.55 -18.51
N ALA A 364 8.84 9.05 -19.73
CA ALA A 364 9.29 10.38 -20.11
C ALA A 364 8.30 11.05 -21.08
N PHE A 365 8.07 12.35 -20.90
CA PHE A 365 7.10 13.11 -21.71
C PHE A 365 7.35 12.98 -23.21
N THR A 366 6.26 12.88 -23.98
CA THR A 366 6.25 13.19 -25.42
C THR A 366 6.24 14.72 -25.63
N ALA A 367 6.23 15.18 -26.88
CA ALA A 367 6.03 16.60 -27.17
C ALA A 367 4.63 17.06 -26.77
N GLU A 368 3.61 16.23 -26.99
CA GLU A 368 2.19 16.50 -26.76
C GLU A 368 1.83 16.45 -25.27
N GLY A 369 2.42 15.51 -24.53
CA GLY A 369 2.31 15.41 -23.07
C GLY A 369 3.02 16.55 -22.36
N ALA A 370 4.20 16.97 -22.84
CA ALA A 370 4.85 18.18 -22.38
C ALA A 370 4.02 19.44 -22.69
N ALA A 371 3.53 19.59 -23.93
CA ALA A 371 2.70 20.71 -24.35
C ALA A 371 1.34 20.80 -23.61
N SER A 372 0.90 19.73 -22.97
CA SER A 372 -0.31 19.71 -22.12
C SER A 372 -0.20 20.64 -20.89
N PHE A 373 1.02 21.01 -20.48
CA PHE A 373 1.31 21.94 -19.38
C PHE A 373 1.64 23.37 -19.86
N ALA A 374 1.41 23.66 -21.15
CA ALA A 374 1.66 24.99 -21.69
C ALA A 374 0.67 26.03 -21.15
N ASN A 375 1.17 27.25 -20.94
CA ASN A 375 0.39 28.45 -20.66
C ASN A 375 0.88 29.63 -21.51
N ASP A 376 0.02 30.62 -21.71
CA ASP A 376 0.26 31.74 -22.64
C ASP A 376 1.40 32.68 -22.21
N THR A 377 1.85 32.60 -20.96
CA THR A 377 2.91 33.48 -20.40
C THR A 377 4.31 32.88 -20.50
N THR A 378 4.44 31.55 -20.40
CA THR A 378 5.75 30.87 -20.28
C THR A 378 5.94 29.68 -21.23
N GLY A 379 4.95 29.38 -22.08
CA GLY A 379 4.95 28.13 -22.85
C GLY A 379 4.78 26.94 -21.91
N SER A 380 5.38 25.79 -22.23
CA SER A 380 5.46 24.67 -21.29
C SER A 380 6.76 24.69 -20.50
N LEU A 381 6.65 24.42 -19.20
CA LEU A 381 7.77 24.20 -18.29
C LEU A 381 8.47 22.84 -18.49
N TYR A 382 7.91 21.98 -19.35
CA TYR A 382 8.43 20.65 -19.66
C TYR A 382 8.68 20.49 -21.16
N LYS A 383 9.58 19.57 -21.52
CA LYS A 383 9.91 19.20 -22.90
C LYS A 383 9.80 17.69 -23.11
N ALA A 384 9.77 17.27 -24.38
CA ALA A 384 9.90 15.85 -24.73
C ALA A 384 11.20 15.27 -24.14
N GLY A 385 11.13 14.03 -23.62
CA GLY A 385 12.23 13.37 -22.93
C GLY A 385 12.41 13.74 -21.46
N ASP A 386 11.69 14.73 -20.91
CA ASP A 386 11.69 14.97 -19.46
C ASP A 386 11.04 13.80 -18.72
N ALA A 387 11.77 13.21 -17.77
CA ALA A 387 11.28 12.12 -16.93
C ALA A 387 10.03 12.54 -16.13
N ILE A 388 9.06 11.63 -16.06
CA ILE A 388 7.84 11.75 -15.26
C ILE A 388 7.79 10.64 -14.20
N ASP A 389 6.70 10.53 -13.43
CA ASP A 389 6.58 9.42 -12.47
C ASP A 389 6.50 8.08 -13.20
N PRO A 390 7.28 7.07 -12.78
CA PRO A 390 7.24 5.74 -13.37
C PRO A 390 5.89 5.05 -13.07
N LEU A 391 5.47 4.16 -13.98
CA LEU A 391 4.21 3.44 -13.84
C LEU A 391 4.44 2.11 -13.12
N THR A 392 3.48 1.68 -12.31
CA THR A 392 3.38 0.29 -11.85
C THR A 392 2.04 -0.28 -12.28
N LEU A 393 2.07 -1.40 -12.99
CA LEU A 393 0.93 -2.04 -13.61
C LEU A 393 0.90 -3.53 -13.25
N SER A 394 -0.23 -4.00 -12.73
CA SER A 394 -0.53 -5.43 -12.57
C SER A 394 -1.74 -5.81 -13.41
N VAL A 395 -1.66 -6.92 -14.14
CA VAL A 395 -2.63 -7.37 -15.15
C VAL A 395 -2.92 -8.85 -14.94
N ALA A 396 -4.19 -9.21 -14.75
CA ALA A 396 -4.65 -10.59 -14.58
C ALA A 396 -5.42 -11.05 -15.84
N VAL A 397 -5.00 -12.19 -16.39
CA VAL A 397 -5.65 -12.86 -17.53
C VAL A 397 -6.38 -14.16 -17.15
N ASP A 398 -6.21 -14.62 -15.90
CA ASP A 398 -7.07 -15.65 -15.31
C ASP A 398 -8.14 -15.01 -14.40
N LYS A 399 -9.29 -15.66 -14.28
CA LYS A 399 -10.39 -15.30 -13.38
C LYS A 399 -10.08 -15.60 -11.91
N ASP A 400 -9.18 -16.54 -11.64
CA ASP A 400 -8.77 -16.95 -10.29
C ASP A 400 -7.49 -16.21 -9.83
N ALA A 401 -6.88 -15.43 -10.73
CA ALA A 401 -5.69 -14.64 -10.45
C ALA A 401 -6.02 -13.40 -9.60
N THR A 402 -5.44 -13.34 -8.39
CA THR A 402 -5.57 -12.19 -7.49
C THR A 402 -4.50 -11.15 -7.82
N LEU A 403 -4.92 -9.92 -8.14
CA LEU A 403 -4.00 -8.80 -8.32
C LEU A 403 -3.30 -8.45 -6.99
N PRO A 404 -2.00 -8.11 -7.00
CA PRO A 404 -1.32 -7.61 -5.81
C PRO A 404 -1.89 -6.23 -5.43
N VAL A 405 -2.58 -6.17 -4.28
CA VAL A 405 -3.12 -4.93 -3.75
C VAL A 405 -1.97 -3.99 -3.36
N THR A 406 -1.89 -2.85 -4.03
CA THR A 406 -1.04 -1.72 -3.62
C THR A 406 -1.84 -0.80 -2.70
N GLY A 407 -1.73 -0.97 -1.37
CA GLY A 407 -2.23 0.00 -0.38
C GLY A 407 -3.16 -0.58 0.70
N THR A 408 -2.81 -0.30 1.97
CA THR A 408 -3.64 -0.31 3.21
C THR A 408 -4.98 -1.06 3.23
N GLY A 409 -5.07 -2.10 4.07
CA GLY A 409 -6.34 -2.54 4.67
C GLY A 409 -6.68 -1.75 5.95
N GLY A 410 -7.82 -1.95 6.62
CA GLY A 410 -8.98 -2.82 6.30
C GLY A 410 -10.30 -2.04 6.43
N THR A 411 -11.48 -2.64 6.61
CA THR A 411 -11.84 -4.06 6.83
C THR A 411 -12.98 -4.49 5.89
N GLY A 412 -13.16 -5.80 5.68
CA GLY A 412 -14.04 -6.33 4.63
C GLY A 412 -15.54 -6.36 4.98
N GLY A 413 -16.38 -6.25 3.95
CA GLY A 413 -17.82 -6.45 4.01
C GLY A 413 -18.38 -6.90 2.67
N THR A 414 -18.69 -8.21 2.55
CA THR A 414 -19.52 -8.90 1.54
C THR A 414 -19.70 -8.25 0.16
N GLY A 415 -19.15 -8.88 -0.88
CA GLY A 415 -19.52 -8.56 -2.26
C GLY A 415 -20.99 -8.88 -2.56
N LEU A 416 -21.65 -8.01 -3.32
CA LEU A 416 -23.00 -8.23 -3.86
C LEU A 416 -23.02 -7.97 -5.37
N THR A 417 -23.93 -8.66 -6.06
CA THR A 417 -24.13 -8.61 -7.50
C THR A 417 -24.70 -7.28 -7.98
N ALA A 418 -24.46 -6.94 -9.25
CA ALA A 418 -24.89 -5.68 -9.85
C ALA A 418 -26.41 -5.44 -9.77
N ALA A 419 -26.80 -4.24 -9.34
CA ALA A 419 -28.14 -3.68 -9.44
C ALA A 419 -28.04 -2.14 -9.61
N THR A 420 -29.09 -1.52 -10.17
CA THR A 420 -29.06 -0.16 -10.72
C THR A 420 -29.54 0.96 -9.79
N VAL A 421 -28.89 2.13 -9.90
CA VAL A 421 -29.40 3.50 -9.61
C VAL A 421 -29.77 3.84 -8.15
N GLY A 422 -29.10 4.87 -7.61
CA GLY A 422 -29.49 5.56 -6.37
C GLY A 422 -28.35 6.47 -5.88
N GLY A 423 -28.58 7.78 -5.76
CA GLY A 423 -27.50 8.76 -5.55
C GLY A 423 -27.33 9.26 -4.12
N SER A 424 -26.13 9.77 -3.81
CA SER A 424 -25.75 10.60 -2.65
C SER A 424 -25.79 9.90 -1.26
N LEU A 425 -24.99 10.25 -0.23
CA LEU A 425 -24.21 11.46 0.09
C LEU A 425 -22.81 11.12 0.68
N ALA A 426 -21.99 12.13 0.95
CA ALA A 426 -20.73 11.98 1.70
C ALA A 426 -20.97 12.00 3.22
N ALA A 427 -20.19 11.22 3.97
CA ALA A 427 -20.22 11.19 5.44
C ALA A 427 -19.04 11.98 6.05
N THR A 428 -19.34 13.03 6.83
CA THR A 428 -18.37 13.71 7.70
C THR A 428 -18.27 12.96 9.04
N GLY A 429 -17.08 12.51 9.40
CA GLY A 429 -16.89 11.60 10.54
C GLY A 429 -17.03 12.26 11.92
N ALA A 430 -17.65 11.54 12.85
CA ALA A 430 -17.65 11.80 14.30
C ALA A 430 -17.95 10.49 15.06
N GLU A 431 -17.01 9.54 15.04
CA GLU A 431 -17.16 8.24 15.69
C GLU A 431 -17.01 8.33 17.23
N ILE A 432 -18.11 8.12 17.94
CA ILE A 432 -18.12 7.70 19.35
C ILE A 432 -18.56 6.23 19.35
N PRO A 433 -17.85 5.31 20.03
CA PRO A 433 -18.04 3.86 19.85
C PRO A 433 -19.46 3.38 20.16
N ALA A 434 -20.12 2.82 19.16
CA ALA A 434 -21.53 2.44 19.19
C ALA A 434 -21.80 1.10 19.89
N THR A 435 -21.66 1.05 21.22
CA THR A 435 -22.09 -0.08 22.06
C THR A 435 -23.01 0.34 23.21
N ALA A 436 -24.08 1.07 22.90
CA ALA A 436 -25.17 1.36 23.82
C ALA A 436 -26.52 1.54 23.09
N LEU A 437 -27.61 1.19 23.78
CA LEU A 437 -29.00 1.57 23.47
C LEU A 437 -29.62 1.05 22.15
N LEU A 438 -29.95 -0.25 22.14
CA LEU A 438 -31.25 -0.67 21.59
C LEU A 438 -32.34 -0.32 22.61
N GLY A 439 -33.35 0.48 22.25
CA GLY A 439 -34.46 0.79 23.16
C GLY A 439 -35.54 1.73 22.60
N ALA A 440 -36.77 1.22 22.52
CA ALA A 440 -38.04 1.95 22.42
C ALA A 440 -38.23 3.00 21.28
N SER A 441 -38.92 2.59 20.22
CA SER A 441 -39.59 3.50 19.28
C SER A 441 -40.92 4.04 19.85
N GLY A 442 -41.17 5.34 19.73
CA GLY A 442 -42.47 5.97 20.05
C GLY A 442 -42.55 7.37 19.44
N ALA A 443 -43.70 7.74 18.85
CA ALA A 443 -43.83 8.93 18.01
C ALA A 443 -44.78 9.98 18.60
N ALA A 444 -44.44 11.27 18.43
CA ALA A 444 -45.38 12.40 18.34
C ALA A 444 -44.67 13.66 17.82
N VAL A 445 -45.42 14.57 17.20
CA VAL A 445 -44.97 15.91 16.78
C VAL A 445 -45.86 16.96 17.46
N ALA A 446 -45.29 17.90 18.21
CA ALA A 446 -45.89 19.23 18.45
C ALA A 446 -44.94 20.21 19.16
N ALA A 447 -45.21 21.50 18.92
CA ALA A 447 -44.55 22.70 19.42
C ALA A 447 -44.48 22.90 20.95
N GLY A 448 -43.68 23.89 21.36
CA GLY A 448 -44.17 24.89 22.31
C GLY A 448 -43.36 25.10 23.60
N ALA A 449 -42.91 26.33 23.83
CA ALA A 449 -42.23 26.79 25.03
C ALA A 449 -43.05 26.59 26.33
N GLY A 450 -42.41 26.20 27.45
CA GLY A 450 -43.14 26.05 28.73
C GLY A 450 -42.36 25.61 29.98
N ALA A 451 -41.13 26.07 30.24
CA ALA A 451 -40.36 25.58 31.41
C ALA A 451 -39.61 26.62 32.28
N VAL A 452 -39.73 27.94 32.02
CA VAL A 452 -39.05 29.01 32.83
C VAL A 452 -39.67 29.18 34.24
N TYR A 453 -40.69 28.40 34.58
CA TYR A 453 -41.57 28.65 35.74
C TYR A 453 -41.16 27.95 37.06
N LEU A 454 -40.41 26.83 37.02
CA LEU A 454 -40.25 25.95 38.20
C LEU A 454 -38.97 26.14 39.03
N ALA A 455 -38.06 27.05 38.65
CA ALA A 455 -36.89 27.40 39.46
C ALA A 455 -37.19 28.43 40.58
N ARG A 456 -38.38 29.07 40.60
CA ARG A 456 -38.68 30.21 41.50
C ARG A 456 -39.35 29.83 42.84
N ARG A 457 -39.31 28.57 43.29
CA ARG A 457 -40.06 28.16 44.51
C ARG A 457 -39.43 27.09 45.43
N ARG A 458 -38.13 27.25 45.74
CA ARG A 458 -37.46 26.86 47.00
C ARG A 458 -36.29 27.85 47.17
N ARG A 459 -36.54 29.03 47.77
CA ARG A 459 -36.22 29.34 49.18
C ARG A 459 -34.78 28.92 49.53
N THR A 460 -33.85 29.86 49.69
CA THR A 460 -33.59 30.56 50.98
C THR A 460 -33.67 29.61 52.17
N ASP A 461 -32.50 29.12 52.61
CA ASP A 461 -32.12 29.08 54.02
C ASP A 461 -30.66 28.62 54.15
N LEU A 462 -29.74 29.59 54.18
CA LEU A 462 -28.53 29.65 55.01
C LEU A 462 -27.94 31.07 54.85
N ARG A 463 -27.30 31.58 55.91
CA ARG A 463 -27.05 33.02 56.15
C ARG A 463 -26.09 33.67 55.16
#